data_AF-B3RM33-F1
#
_entry.id   AF-B3RM33-F1
#
_cell.length_a   1.000
_cell.length_b   1.000
_cell.length_c   1.000
_cell.angle_alpha   90.00
_cell.angle_beta   90.00
_cell.angle_gamma   90.00
#
_symmetry.space_group_name_H-M   'P 1'
#
loop_
_entity.id
_entity.type
_entity.pdbx_description
1 polymer ?
#
loop_
_entity_poly.entity_id
_entity_poly.type
_entity_poly.pdbx_seq_one_letter_code
_entity_poly.pdbx_strand_id
1 'polypeptide(L)'
;MENGKELSIVERIQKFNKAVNNMDSVVMVPCQLLDESTKCLNSGSYRKFSTTESDMHRCFTLLKKAKYYLNQGDALGANKDNSVDEELKDFVNHLEGLYKSLDVLTEVASGVAKHYQNEVVKY
;
A
#
# COMPACT_ATOMS: atom_id res chain seq x y z
N MET A 1 4.07 22.14 -21.55
CA MET A 1 4.11 22.05 -20.08
C MET A 1 2.86 21.30 -19.67
N GLU A 2 2.95 19.98 -19.46
CA GLU A 2 1.83 19.22 -18.92
C GLU A 2 1.65 19.63 -17.46
N ASN A 3 0.48 20.18 -17.13
CA ASN A 3 0.06 20.37 -15.76
C ASN A 3 0.10 19.01 -15.06
N GLY A 4 1.07 18.82 -14.17
CA GLY A 4 1.25 17.59 -13.41
C GLY A 4 0.08 17.40 -12.48
N LYS A 5 -0.99 16.75 -12.97
CA LYS A 5 -2.11 16.32 -12.13
C LYS A 5 -1.54 15.40 -11.06
N GLU A 6 -1.71 15.78 -9.81
CA GLU A 6 -1.39 14.90 -8.69
C GLU A 6 -2.23 13.64 -8.82
N LEU A 7 -1.56 12.48 -8.83
CA LEU A 7 -2.23 11.19 -8.94
C LEU A 7 -2.98 10.92 -7.63
N SER A 8 -4.21 10.44 -7.76
CA SER A 8 -4.97 9.89 -6.65
C SER A 8 -4.24 8.70 -6.01
N ILE A 9 -4.61 8.38 -4.77
CA ILE A 9 -4.04 7.23 -4.04
C ILE A 9 -4.26 5.92 -4.82
N VAL A 10 -5.42 5.76 -5.46
CA VAL A 10 -5.77 4.59 -6.27
C VAL A 10 -4.86 4.49 -7.49
N GLU A 11 -4.66 5.58 -8.23
CA GLU A 11 -3.78 5.60 -9.40
C GLU A 11 -2.31 5.32 -9.03
N ARG A 12 -1.86 5.81 -7.87
CA ARG A 12 -0.51 5.52 -7.36
C ARG A 12 -0.35 4.03 -7.01
N ILE A 13 -1.32 3.44 -6.32
CA ILE A 13 -1.34 2.00 -6.00
C ILE A 13 -1.38 1.17 -7.29
N GLN A 14 -2.19 1.55 -8.28
CA GLN A 14 -2.24 0.86 -9.58
C GLN A 14 -0.90 0.92 -10.32
N LYS A 15 -0.24 2.08 -10.37
CA LYS A 15 1.09 2.23 -10.98
C LYS A 15 2.14 1.40 -10.23
N PHE A 16 2.10 1.41 -8.90
CA PHE A 16 2.95 0.57 -8.06
C PHE A 16 2.75 -0.92 -8.37
N ASN A 17 1.50 -1.40 -8.38
CA ASN A 17 1.18 -2.79 -8.70
C ASN A 17 1.70 -3.20 -10.09
N LYS A 18 1.56 -2.33 -11.09
CA LYS A 18 2.10 -2.56 -12.43
C LYS A 18 3.62 -2.68 -12.42
N ALA A 19 4.32 -1.82 -11.69
CA ALA A 19 5.77 -1.88 -11.57
C ALA A 19 6.24 -3.16 -10.87
N VAL A 20 5.58 -3.58 -9.78
CA VAL A 20 5.89 -4.82 -9.07
C VAL A 20 5.61 -6.06 -9.93
N ASN A 21 4.55 -6.06 -10.74
CA ASN A 21 4.29 -7.13 -11.71
C ASN A 21 5.40 -7.24 -12.76
N ASN A 22 5.84 -6.09 -13.29
CA ASN A 22 6.93 -6.05 -14.24
C ASN A 22 8.24 -6.56 -13.60
N MET A 23 8.52 -6.15 -12.36
CA MET A 23 9.65 -6.66 -11.58
C MET A 23 9.59 -8.18 -11.42
N ASP A 24 8.45 -8.76 -11.00
CA ASP A 24 8.28 -10.21 -10.81
C ASP A 24 8.44 -10.99 -12.13
N SER A 25 8.07 -10.40 -13.27
CA SER A 25 8.32 -11.00 -14.60
C SER A 25 9.79 -10.98 -15.02
N VAL A 26 10.56 -9.99 -14.57
CA VAL A 26 11.98 -9.83 -14.93
C VAL A 26 12.88 -10.63 -13.99
N VAL A 27 12.57 -10.63 -12.69
CA VAL A 27 13.31 -11.37 -11.66
C VAL A 27 12.83 -12.83 -11.64
N MET A 28 13.33 -13.62 -12.59
CA MET A 28 12.95 -15.04 -12.70
C MET A 28 13.56 -15.93 -11.61
N VAL A 29 14.70 -15.53 -11.05
CA VAL A 29 15.42 -16.29 -10.03
C VAL A 29 15.79 -15.34 -8.87
N PRO A 30 14.86 -15.10 -7.91
CA PRO A 30 15.05 -14.09 -6.87
C PRO A 30 16.31 -14.29 -6.02
N CYS A 31 16.73 -15.53 -5.78
CA CYS A 31 17.92 -15.80 -4.98
C CYS A 31 19.22 -15.26 -5.58
N GLN A 32 19.29 -15.01 -6.89
CA GLN A 32 20.45 -14.36 -7.52
C GLN A 32 20.66 -12.92 -7.00
N LEU A 33 19.61 -12.27 -6.50
CA LEU A 33 19.69 -10.96 -5.87
C LEU A 33 20.39 -10.98 -4.50
N LEU A 34 20.70 -12.16 -3.94
CA LEU A 34 21.52 -12.28 -2.74
C LEU A 34 23.01 -12.12 -3.04
N ASP A 35 23.43 -12.44 -4.28
CA ASP A 35 24.83 -12.43 -4.69
C ASP A 35 25.25 -11.07 -5.30
N GLU A 36 24.29 -10.26 -5.72
CA GLU A 36 24.50 -8.92 -6.27
C GLU A 36 24.53 -7.85 -5.16
N SER A 37 25.70 -7.65 -4.55
CA SER A 37 25.96 -6.47 -3.70
C SER A 37 25.90 -5.19 -4.55
N THR A 38 25.10 -4.22 -4.10
CA THR A 38 24.76 -2.96 -4.78
C THR A 38 25.94 -1.98 -4.90
N LYS A 39 27.07 -2.40 -5.45
CA LYS A 39 28.23 -1.52 -5.69
C LYS A 39 27.98 -0.45 -6.76
N CYS A 40 26.82 -0.44 -7.42
CA CYS A 40 26.53 0.47 -8.52
C CYS A 40 25.13 1.11 -8.46
N LEU A 41 24.75 1.82 -7.39
CA LEU A 41 23.60 2.75 -7.44
C LEU A 41 23.83 4.01 -6.57
N ASN A 42 24.70 4.90 -7.02
CA ASN A 42 24.66 6.31 -6.61
C ASN A 42 23.68 7.04 -7.52
N SER A 43 22.39 7.07 -7.18
CA SER A 43 21.42 7.96 -7.81
C SER A 43 20.51 8.55 -6.74
N GLY A 44 20.49 9.88 -6.67
CA GLY A 44 20.01 10.65 -5.53
C GLY A 44 18.56 10.41 -5.10
N SER A 45 18.36 10.66 -3.80
CA SER A 45 17.12 11.14 -3.18
C SER A 45 15.85 10.28 -3.34
N TYR A 46 15.92 9.02 -2.93
CA TYR A 46 14.77 8.33 -2.34
C TYR A 46 15.15 7.98 -0.90
N ARG A 47 14.27 8.22 0.09
CA ARG A 47 14.55 7.93 1.51
C ARG A 47 15.18 6.54 1.60
N LYS A 48 16.41 6.46 2.09
CA LYS A 48 17.17 5.21 2.23
C LYS A 48 16.32 4.22 3.02
N PHE A 49 15.71 3.24 2.34
CA PHE A 49 15.64 1.91 2.93
C PHE A 49 17.10 1.55 3.19
N SER A 50 17.51 1.45 4.46
CA SER A 50 18.91 1.26 4.85
C SER A 50 19.44 -0.04 4.25
N THR A 51 20.10 0.05 3.10
CA THR A 51 20.65 -1.09 2.38
C THR A 51 22.14 -1.28 2.72
N THR A 52 22.44 -2.19 3.63
CA THR A 52 23.76 -2.79 3.85
C THR A 52 23.90 -4.10 3.05
N GLU A 53 24.54 -4.08 1.87
CA GLU A 53 25.02 -5.22 1.02
C GLU A 53 24.15 -6.50 0.82
N SER A 54 23.03 -6.70 1.51
CA SER A 54 22.21 -7.92 1.61
C SER A 54 20.74 -7.64 1.28
N ASP A 55 20.45 -6.58 0.52
CA ASP A 55 19.13 -5.94 0.56
C ASP A 55 18.32 -5.98 -0.73
N MET A 56 18.86 -6.44 -1.85
CA MET A 56 18.07 -6.48 -3.10
C MET A 56 17.00 -7.57 -3.05
N HIS A 57 17.34 -8.77 -2.58
CA HIS A 57 16.36 -9.83 -2.34
C HIS A 57 15.32 -9.43 -1.27
N ARG A 58 15.76 -8.71 -0.23
CA ARG A 58 14.87 -8.19 0.82
C ARG A 58 13.92 -7.13 0.28
N CYS A 59 14.42 -6.19 -0.51
CA CYS A 59 13.63 -5.16 -1.20
C CYS A 59 12.63 -5.80 -2.16
N PHE A 60 13.05 -6.78 -2.95
CA PHE A 60 12.17 -7.57 -3.81
C PHE A 60 11.03 -8.20 -3.01
N THR A 61 11.36 -8.90 -1.92
CA THR A 61 10.38 -9.53 -1.02
C THR A 61 9.42 -8.50 -0.41
N LEU A 62 9.94 -7.35 0.00
CA LEU A 62 9.15 -6.26 0.57
C LEU A 62 8.16 -5.68 -0.43
N LEU A 63 8.60 -5.39 -1.66
CA LEU A 63 7.74 -4.86 -2.71
C LEU A 63 6.61 -5.85 -3.06
N LYS A 64 6.90 -7.17 -3.03
CA LYS A 64 5.89 -8.22 -3.19
C LYS A 64 4.88 -8.21 -2.05
N LYS A 65 5.35 -8.12 -0.80
CA LYS A 65 4.50 -8.02 0.39
C LYS A 65 3.61 -6.78 0.34
N ALA A 66 4.17 -5.61 0.04
CA ALA A 66 3.44 -4.35 -0.09
C ALA A 66 2.32 -4.45 -1.13
N LYS A 67 2.62 -5.00 -2.32
CA LYS A 67 1.60 -5.26 -3.36
C LYS A 67 0.51 -6.20 -2.82
N TYR A 68 0.89 -7.24 -2.09
CA TYR A 68 -0.07 -8.17 -1.53
C TYR A 68 -1.01 -7.50 -0.53
N TYR A 69 -0.47 -6.80 0.46
CA TYR A 69 -1.23 -6.05 1.47
C TYR A 69 -2.21 -5.06 0.86
N LEU A 70 -1.76 -4.30 -0.14
CA LEU A 70 -2.59 -3.30 -0.81
C LEU A 70 -3.75 -3.89 -1.63
N ASN A 71 -3.68 -5.16 -2.03
CA ASN A 71 -4.70 -5.79 -2.89
C ASN A 71 -5.58 -6.81 -2.16
N GLN A 72 -5.04 -7.54 -1.19
CA GLN A 72 -5.69 -8.72 -0.58
C GLN A 72 -5.83 -8.63 0.94
N GLY A 73 -5.21 -7.65 1.61
CA GLY A 73 -5.14 -7.63 3.08
C GLY A 73 -4.22 -8.71 3.65
N ASP A 74 -4.17 -8.84 4.98
CA ASP A 74 -3.22 -9.70 5.68
C ASP A 74 -3.55 -11.20 5.54
N ALA A 75 -2.80 -11.89 4.68
CA ALA A 75 -2.89 -13.34 4.49
C ALA A 75 -1.55 -13.99 4.09
N LEU A 76 -0.41 -13.33 4.40
CA LEU A 76 0.91 -13.95 4.31
C LEU A 76 1.50 -14.11 5.72
N GLY A 77 1.64 -15.37 6.11
CA GLY A 77 1.99 -15.83 7.45
C GLY A 77 3.14 -15.08 8.12
N ALA A 78 2.97 -14.92 9.44
CA ALA A 78 3.90 -14.35 10.40
C ALA A 78 5.35 -14.81 10.17
N ASN A 79 6.16 -13.94 9.58
CA ASN A 79 7.60 -13.96 9.80
C ASN A 79 7.98 -12.62 10.39
N LYS A 80 8.39 -12.67 11.66
CA LYS A 80 8.21 -11.65 12.69
C LYS A 80 9.35 -10.63 12.77
N ASP A 81 9.99 -10.36 11.65
CA ASP A 81 11.17 -9.52 11.62
C ASP A 81 11.13 -8.65 10.38
N ASN A 82 10.80 -7.37 10.53
CA ASN A 82 11.18 -6.21 9.70
C ASN A 82 10.38 -4.96 10.09
N SER A 83 11.08 -3.90 10.54
CA SER A 83 10.52 -2.57 10.82
C SER A 83 9.67 -1.96 9.70
N VAL A 84 9.86 -2.39 8.46
CA VAL A 84 9.13 -1.88 7.28
C VAL A 84 7.79 -2.60 7.08
N ASP A 85 7.64 -3.82 7.61
CA ASP A 85 6.34 -4.50 7.63
C ASP A 85 5.35 -3.72 8.53
N GLU A 86 5.85 -3.06 9.59
CA GLU A 86 5.04 -2.19 10.45
C GLU A 86 4.58 -0.92 9.73
N GLU A 87 5.43 -0.25 8.93
CA GLU A 87 5.01 0.95 8.18
C GLU A 87 3.87 0.65 7.18
N LEU A 88 3.96 -0.49 6.47
CA LEU A 88 2.92 -0.92 5.54
C LEU A 88 1.64 -1.30 6.25
N LYS A 89 1.76 -1.99 7.38
CA LYS A 89 0.64 -2.39 8.23
C LYS A 89 -0.07 -1.16 8.81
N ASP A 90 0.68 -0.18 9.28
CA ASP A 90 0.13 1.09 9.76
C ASP A 90 -0.64 1.81 8.66
N PHE A 91 -0.10 1.89 7.44
CA PHE A 91 -0.82 2.48 6.32
C PHE A 91 -2.16 1.78 6.03
N VAL A 92 -2.16 0.43 6.00
CA VAL A 92 -3.38 -0.35 5.79
C VAL A 92 -4.39 -0.15 6.93
N ASN A 93 -3.94 -0.16 8.18
CA ASN A 93 -4.78 0.09 9.35
C ASN A 93 -5.43 1.49 9.29
N HIS A 94 -4.68 2.50 8.84
CA HIS A 94 -5.24 3.85 8.66
C HIS A 94 -6.34 3.87 7.59
N LEU A 95 -6.15 3.19 6.45
CA LEU A 95 -7.19 3.09 5.43
C LEU A 95 -8.44 2.37 5.95
N GLU A 96 -8.27 1.30 6.72
CA GLU A 96 -9.39 0.59 7.36
C GLU A 96 -10.14 1.48 8.35
N GLY A 97 -9.43 2.28 9.16
CA GLY A 97 -10.02 3.24 10.09
C GLY A 97 -10.84 4.34 9.38
N LEU A 98 -10.34 4.83 8.24
CA LEU A 98 -11.08 5.78 7.40
C LEU A 98 -12.37 5.15 6.85
N TYR A 99 -12.29 3.91 6.36
CA TYR A 99 -13.47 3.18 5.88
C TYR A 99 -14.53 3.01 6.97
N LYS A 100 -14.13 2.54 8.17
CA LYS A 100 -15.05 2.39 9.32
C LYS A 100 -15.70 3.71 9.71
N SER A 101 -14.94 4.80 9.67
CA SER A 101 -15.47 6.14 9.97
C SER A 101 -16.51 6.58 8.94
N LEU A 102 -16.27 6.30 7.65
CA LEU A 102 -17.23 6.57 6.57
C LEU A 102 -18.51 5.72 6.73
N ASP A 103 -18.37 4.46 7.12
CA ASP A 103 -19.48 3.54 7.35
C ASP A 103 -20.40 4.04 8.47
N VAL A 104 -19.82 4.39 9.62
CA VAL A 104 -20.55 4.99 10.76
C VAL A 104 -21.26 6.28 10.35
N LEU A 105 -20.57 7.17 9.63
CA LEU A 105 -21.19 8.42 9.15
C LEU A 105 -22.37 8.13 8.21
N THR A 106 -22.23 7.14 7.33
CA THR A 106 -23.27 6.74 6.38
C THR A 106 -24.49 6.16 7.11
N GLU A 107 -24.27 5.35 8.15
CA GLU A 107 -25.33 4.79 8.99
C GLU A 107 -26.10 5.91 9.71
N VAL A 108 -25.38 6.83 10.34
CA VAL A 108 -25.98 7.99 11.05
C VAL A 108 -26.77 8.87 10.08
N ALA A 109 -26.18 9.23 8.94
CA ALA A 109 -26.85 10.05 7.93
C ALA A 109 -28.13 9.38 7.40
N SER A 110 -28.09 8.06 7.21
CA SER A 110 -29.25 7.26 6.79
C SER A 110 -30.35 7.26 7.87
N GLY A 111 -29.98 7.15 9.15
CA GLY A 111 -30.91 7.27 10.27
C GLY A 111 -31.59 8.63 10.33
N VAL A 112 -30.81 9.71 10.19
CA VAL A 112 -31.30 11.09 10.15
C VAL A 112 -32.25 11.31 8.97
N ALA A 113 -31.90 10.83 7.77
CA ALA A 113 -32.76 10.96 6.59
C ALA A 113 -34.11 10.27 6.77
N LYS A 114 -34.12 9.05 7.35
CA LYS A 114 -35.36 8.32 7.68
C LYS A 114 -36.22 9.08 8.69
N HIS A 115 -35.60 9.68 9.70
CA HIS A 115 -36.33 10.49 10.69
C HIS A 115 -37.04 11.67 10.03
N TYR A 116 -36.33 12.44 9.19
CA TYR A 116 -36.91 13.57 8.48
C TYR A 116 -38.07 13.17 7.57
N GLN A 117 -37.96 12.06 6.84
CA GLN A 117 -39.05 11.55 6.02
C GLN A 117 -40.31 11.24 6.84
N ASN A 118 -40.16 10.71 8.06
CA ASN A 118 -41.29 10.42 8.95
C ASN A 118 -41.92 11.68 9.56
N GLU A 119 -41.17 12.77 9.72
CA GLU A 119 -41.68 14.03 10.25
C GLU A 119 -42.40 14.87 9.18
N VAL A 120 -41.91 14.87 7.94
CA VAL A 120 -42.53 15.62 6.82
C VAL A 120 -43.87 15.01 6.40
N VAL A 121 -44.08 13.70 6.58
CA VAL A 121 -45.34 12.99 6.23
C VAL A 121 -46.45 13.22 7.28
N LYS A 122 -46.15 13.84 8.43
CA LYS A 122 -47.13 14.09 9.50
C LYS A 122 -47.90 15.41 9.38
N TYR A 123 -47.65 16.21 8.35
CA TYR A 123 -48.38 17.44 8.02
C TYR A 123 -49.03 17.33 6.64
#